data_AF-A0A1G0CJB3-F1
#
_entry.id   AF-A0A1G0CJB3-F1
#
_cell.length_a   1.000
_cell.length_b   1.000
_cell.length_c   1.000
_cell.angle_alpha   90.00
_cell.angle_beta   90.00
_cell.angle_gamma   90.00
#
_symmetry.space_group_name_H-M   'P 1'
#
loop_
_entity.id
_entity.type
_entity.pdbx_description
1 polymer ?
#
loop_
_entity_poly.entity_id
_entity_poly.type
_entity_poly.pdbx_seq_one_letter_code
_entity_poly.pdbx_strand_id
1 'polypeptide(L)'
;MTIETIKTLSKNEVQKFIRERLAFNEIADQIRYVDRETFKKEHRRFNMTGYDDRPGETSKFNKAIIDEFADLGIYDYTEELFLNFRKGHGTLHLKYIHDAKNQEIELGGYTTTEIIYRIFENTIFSDLPKKSN
;
A
#
# COMPACT_ATOMS: atom_id res chain seq x y z
N MET A 1 13.86 -4.32 -8.29
CA MET A 1 13.04 -5.41 -8.89
C MET A 1 12.09 -4.75 -9.88
N THR A 2 11.87 -5.32 -11.07
CA THR A 2 10.97 -4.73 -12.08
C THR A 2 9.55 -5.26 -11.95
N ILE A 3 8.57 -4.54 -12.49
CA ILE A 3 7.15 -4.95 -12.50
C ILE A 3 6.98 -6.32 -13.17
N GLU A 4 7.69 -6.56 -14.29
CA GLU A 4 7.65 -7.83 -15.02
C GLU A 4 8.07 -9.00 -14.14
N THR A 5 9.14 -8.83 -13.34
CA THR A 5 9.53 -9.85 -12.37
C THR A 5 8.44 -10.05 -11.31
N ILE A 6 7.91 -8.97 -10.74
CA ILE A 6 6.90 -9.02 -9.67
C ILE A 6 5.63 -9.76 -10.14
N LYS A 7 5.21 -9.59 -11.39
CA LYS A 7 4.05 -10.29 -11.98
C LYS A 7 4.19 -11.82 -12.04
N THR A 8 5.42 -12.33 -12.10
CA THR A 8 5.68 -13.78 -12.19
C THR A 8 5.76 -14.45 -10.81
N LEU A 9 5.81 -13.66 -9.74
CA LEU A 9 5.94 -14.16 -8.38
C LEU A 9 4.62 -14.71 -7.84
N SER A 10 4.72 -15.66 -6.91
CA SER A 10 3.56 -16.09 -6.13
C SER A 10 3.07 -14.97 -5.19
N LYS A 11 1.80 -15.04 -4.78
CA LYS A 11 1.21 -14.09 -3.81
C LYS A 11 2.09 -13.94 -2.55
N ASN A 12 2.62 -15.04 -2.02
CA ASN A 12 3.46 -15.01 -0.81
C ASN A 12 4.77 -14.27 -1.03
N GLU A 13 5.37 -14.40 -2.21
CA GLU A 13 6.61 -13.69 -2.56
C GLU A 13 6.37 -12.20 -2.80
N VAL A 14 5.25 -11.84 -3.44
CA VAL A 14 4.86 -10.43 -3.59
C VAL A 14 4.59 -9.81 -2.20
N GLN A 15 3.89 -10.52 -1.32
CA GLN A 15 3.68 -10.06 0.06
C GLN A 15 4.98 -9.92 0.84
N LYS A 16 5.94 -10.83 0.64
CA LYS A 16 7.28 -10.72 1.24
C LYS A 16 8.01 -9.48 0.72
N PHE A 17 7.99 -9.24 -0.60
CA PHE A 17 8.55 -8.03 -1.22
C PHE A 17 7.92 -6.75 -0.63
N ILE A 18 6.59 -6.70 -0.48
CA ILE A 18 5.89 -5.56 0.13
C ILE A 18 6.40 -5.32 1.56
N ARG A 19 6.53 -6.37 2.39
CA ARG A 19 7.03 -6.24 3.77
C ARG A 19 8.46 -5.74 3.80
N GLU A 20 9.34 -6.29 2.96
CA GLU A 20 10.75 -5.88 2.87
C GLU A 20 10.89 -4.42 2.46
N ARG A 21 10.05 -3.95 1.53
CA ARG A 21 10.04 -2.55 1.09
C ARG A 21 9.53 -1.59 2.15
N LEU A 22 8.64 -2.04 3.02
CA LEU A 22 8.12 -1.25 4.14
C LEU A 22 8.97 -1.37 5.43
N ALA A 23 10.00 -2.22 5.45
CA ALA A 23 10.81 -2.50 6.63
C ALA A 23 11.56 -1.25 7.12
N PHE A 24 11.83 -1.18 8.44
CA PHE A 24 12.51 -0.05 9.08
C PHE A 24 14.05 -0.12 9.00
N ASN A 25 14.59 -0.56 7.85
CA ASN A 25 16.01 -0.88 7.70
C ASN A 25 16.94 0.27 8.10
N GLU A 26 16.55 1.52 7.83
CA GLU A 26 17.36 2.72 8.12
C GLU A 26 17.43 3.10 9.61
N ILE A 27 16.43 2.70 10.38
CA ILE A 27 16.29 3.07 11.80
C ILE A 27 16.86 1.97 12.71
N ALA A 28 16.94 0.72 12.22
CA ALA A 28 17.43 -0.43 12.98
C ALA A 28 18.79 -0.18 13.64
N ASP A 29 19.72 0.46 12.93
CA ASP A 29 21.08 0.73 13.40
C ASP A 29 21.18 1.91 14.38
N GLN A 30 20.12 2.72 14.49
CA GLN A 30 20.06 3.88 15.39
C GLN A 30 19.51 3.52 16.77
N ILE A 31 18.88 2.34 16.92
CA ILE A 31 18.28 1.91 18.17
C ILE A 31 19.31 1.13 19.00
N ARG A 32 19.68 1.66 20.16
CA ARG A 32 20.73 1.11 21.04
C ARG A 32 20.42 -0.28 21.59
N TYR A 33 19.15 -0.59 21.83
CA TYR A 33 18.70 -1.87 22.37
C TYR A 33 17.51 -2.35 21.55
N VAL A 34 17.78 -3.12 20.49
CA VAL A 34 16.75 -3.73 19.66
C VAL A 34 17.09 -5.19 19.40
N ASP A 35 16.11 -6.07 19.60
CA ASP A 35 16.20 -7.43 19.08
C ASP A 35 16.05 -7.38 17.56
N ARG A 36 17.18 -7.56 16.86
CA ARG A 36 17.24 -7.47 15.40
C ARG A 36 16.35 -8.51 14.73
N GLU A 37 16.17 -9.69 15.30
CA GLU A 37 15.36 -10.75 14.69
C GLU A 37 13.87 -10.44 14.79
N THR A 38 13.44 -9.85 15.90
CA THR A 38 12.06 -9.36 16.05
C THR A 38 11.83 -8.11 15.20
N PHE A 39 12.79 -7.18 15.18
CA PHE A 39 12.65 -5.91 14.45
C PHE A 39 12.58 -6.08 12.93
N LYS A 40 13.27 -7.07 12.36
CA LYS A 40 13.15 -7.41 10.93
C LYS A 40 11.73 -7.80 10.51
N LYS A 41 10.87 -8.20 11.46
CA LYS A 41 9.46 -8.53 11.19
C LYS A 41 8.58 -7.28 11.20
N GLU A 42 9.08 -6.16 11.73
CA GLU A 42 8.38 -4.90 11.76
C GLU A 42 8.59 -4.10 10.49
N HIS A 43 7.52 -3.46 10.06
CA HIS A 43 7.48 -2.62 8.87
C HIS A 43 6.44 -1.51 9.06
N ARG A 44 6.48 -0.46 8.24
CA ARG A 44 5.47 0.60 8.23
C ARG A 44 4.07 0.00 8.00
N ARG A 45 3.08 0.45 8.78
CA ARG A 45 1.69 -0.04 8.75
C ARG A 45 0.73 1.11 8.57
N PHE A 46 -0.41 0.88 7.93
CA PHE A 46 -1.46 1.90 7.86
C PHE A 46 -1.99 2.23 9.24
N ASN A 47 -2.23 3.52 9.47
CA ASN A 47 -2.88 4.03 10.66
C ASN A 47 -4.39 4.12 10.41
N MET A 48 -5.18 3.72 11.41
CA MET A 48 -6.64 3.84 11.34
C MET A 48 -7.06 5.30 11.57
N THR A 49 -7.94 5.84 10.72
CA THR A 49 -8.47 7.21 10.90
C THR A 49 -9.69 7.19 11.84
N GLY A 50 -9.95 8.30 12.52
CA GLY A 50 -11.13 8.44 13.39
C GLY A 50 -10.83 8.55 14.89
N TYR A 51 -9.55 8.56 15.27
CA TYR A 51 -9.07 8.94 16.61
C TYR A 51 -7.92 9.96 16.52
N ASP A 52 -7.80 10.66 15.39
CA ASP A 52 -6.68 11.58 15.16
C ASP A 52 -6.87 12.84 16.01
N ASP A 53 -5.90 13.14 16.89
CA ASP A 53 -5.83 14.41 17.62
C ASP A 53 -5.66 15.61 16.67
N ARG A 54 -5.21 15.35 15.44
CA ARG A 54 -4.96 16.34 14.38
C ARG A 54 -5.55 15.87 13.05
N PRO A 55 -6.59 16.54 12.53
CA PRO A 55 -7.20 16.19 11.25
C PRO A 55 -6.18 16.17 10.11
N GLY A 56 -6.09 15.04 9.39
CA GLY A 56 -5.32 14.91 8.14
C GLY A 56 -3.87 14.43 8.26
N GLU A 57 -3.29 14.28 9.47
CA GLU A 57 -1.96 13.68 9.62
C GLU A 57 -1.95 12.20 9.23
N THR A 58 -2.98 11.44 9.64
CA THR A 58 -3.11 10.02 9.30
C THR A 58 -3.27 9.78 7.80
N SER A 59 -4.01 10.66 7.09
CA SER A 59 -4.13 10.58 5.63
C SER A 59 -2.79 10.79 4.93
N LYS A 60 -1.96 11.72 5.40
CA LYS A 60 -0.60 11.94 4.85
C LYS A 60 0.30 10.74 5.08
N PHE A 61 0.28 10.19 6.29
CA PHE A 61 1.08 9.02 6.64
C PHE A 61 0.69 7.78 5.82
N ASN A 62 -0.61 7.52 5.70
CA ASN A 62 -1.11 6.42 4.89
C ASN A 62 -0.79 6.63 3.40
N LYS A 63 -0.90 7.85 2.89
CA LYS A 63 -0.50 8.16 1.51
C LYS A 63 0.99 7.86 1.31
N ALA A 64 1.86 8.24 2.25
CA ALA A 64 3.29 7.97 2.14
C ALA A 64 3.58 6.46 2.00
N ILE A 65 2.84 5.59 2.69
CA ILE A 65 2.96 4.13 2.56
C ILE A 65 2.58 3.65 1.14
N ILE A 66 1.57 4.24 0.51
CA ILE A 66 1.19 3.91 -0.87
C ILE A 66 2.24 4.44 -1.84
N ASP A 67 2.72 5.67 -1.63
CA ASP A 67 3.71 6.35 -2.47
C ASP A 67 5.04 5.60 -2.56
N GLU A 68 5.38 4.76 -1.57
CA GLU A 68 6.53 3.84 -1.64
C GLU A 68 6.52 2.92 -2.85
N PHE A 69 5.35 2.69 -3.46
CA PHE A 69 5.15 1.84 -4.62
C PHE A 69 4.82 2.62 -5.89
N ALA A 70 4.90 3.95 -5.86
CA ALA A 70 4.58 4.81 -7.00
C ALA A 70 5.47 4.51 -8.23
N ASP A 71 6.74 4.16 -8.00
CA ASP A 71 7.70 3.75 -9.04
C ASP A 71 7.27 2.49 -9.82
N LEU A 72 6.39 1.66 -9.24
CA LEU A 72 5.80 0.52 -9.93
C LEU A 72 4.68 0.93 -10.90
N GLY A 73 4.33 2.21 -10.98
CA GLY A 73 3.28 2.71 -11.86
C GLY A 73 1.87 2.39 -11.38
N ILE A 74 1.65 2.23 -10.07
CA ILE A 74 0.30 1.96 -9.52
C ILE A 74 -0.70 3.08 -9.84
N TYR A 75 -0.22 4.32 -9.99
CA TYR A 75 -1.03 5.48 -10.34
C TYR A 75 -1.29 5.60 -11.85
N ASP A 76 -0.62 4.82 -12.70
CA ASP A 76 -0.80 4.88 -14.15
C ASP A 76 -2.17 4.37 -14.62
N TYR A 77 -2.96 3.79 -13.71
CA TYR A 77 -4.25 3.17 -13.99
C TYR A 77 -5.43 3.99 -13.45
N THR A 78 -5.16 4.92 -12.53
CA THR A 78 -6.20 5.59 -11.73
C THR A 78 -6.03 7.11 -11.79
N GLU A 79 -7.14 7.83 -11.89
CA GLU A 79 -7.18 9.28 -11.63
C GLU A 79 -7.07 9.55 -10.14
N GLU A 80 -7.70 8.69 -9.34
CA GLU A 80 -7.70 8.78 -7.89
C GLU A 80 -7.49 7.41 -7.27
N LEU A 81 -6.56 7.33 -6.32
CA LEU A 81 -6.32 6.15 -5.49
C LEU A 81 -5.99 6.63 -4.08
N PHE A 82 -6.89 6.33 -3.15
CA PHE A 82 -6.68 6.64 -1.74
C PHE A 82 -7.37 5.63 -0.82
N LEU A 83 -6.87 5.57 0.41
CA LEU A 83 -7.43 4.75 1.47
C LEU A 83 -8.18 5.64 2.47
N ASN A 84 -9.34 5.17 2.89
CA ASN A 84 -10.12 5.76 3.96
C ASN A 84 -10.31 4.71 5.06
N PHE A 85 -9.98 5.03 6.31
CA PHE A 85 -10.05 4.07 7.41
C PHE A 85 -11.06 4.57 8.45
N ARG A 86 -12.35 4.40 8.23
CA ARG A 86 -13.36 4.98 9.14
C ARG A 86 -13.80 3.95 10.18
N LYS A 87 -13.68 4.29 11.47
CA LYS A 87 -14.16 3.47 12.60
C LYS A 87 -13.65 2.01 12.57
N GLY A 88 -12.38 1.82 12.20
CA GLY A 88 -11.77 0.48 12.11
C GLY A 88 -12.07 -0.29 10.82
N HIS A 89 -12.82 0.30 9.89
CA HIS A 89 -13.08 -0.28 8.56
C HIS A 89 -12.26 0.48 7.51
N GLY A 90 -11.38 -0.24 6.81
CA GLY A 90 -10.64 0.29 5.66
C GLY A 90 -11.46 0.17 4.39
N THR A 91 -11.43 1.21 3.57
CA THR A 91 -12.00 1.23 2.22
C THR A 91 -10.96 1.77 1.25
N LEU A 92 -10.73 1.05 0.16
CA LEU A 92 -9.94 1.51 -0.97
C LEU A 92 -10.86 2.16 -1.99
N HIS A 93 -10.61 3.43 -2.27
CA HIS A 93 -11.30 4.18 -3.30
C HIS A 93 -10.41 4.26 -4.53
N LEU A 94 -10.96 3.86 -5.67
CA LEU A 94 -10.30 3.86 -6.97
C LEU A 94 -11.20 4.56 -7.98
N LYS A 95 -10.64 5.47 -8.77
CA LYS A 95 -11.27 6.00 -9.97
C LYS A 95 -10.35 5.71 -11.13
N TYR A 96 -10.74 4.83 -12.05
CA TYR A 96 -9.88 4.47 -13.17
C TYR A 96 -9.88 5.56 -14.25
N ILE A 97 -8.79 5.66 -15.00
CA ILE A 97 -8.65 6.67 -16.07
C ILE A 97 -9.65 6.42 -17.20
N HIS A 98 -9.94 5.15 -17.48
CA HIS A 98 -10.75 4.74 -18.62
C HIS A 98 -12.18 4.31 -18.22
N ASP A 99 -12.54 4.47 -16.93
CA ASP A 99 -13.88 4.18 -16.43
C ASP A 99 -14.35 5.33 -15.53
N ALA A 100 -15.52 5.88 -15.85
CA ALA A 100 -16.13 6.95 -15.06
C ALA A 100 -16.65 6.48 -13.70
N LYS A 101 -16.68 5.16 -13.44
CA LYS A 101 -17.16 4.59 -12.18
C LYS A 101 -16.09 4.63 -11.09
N ASN A 102 -16.45 5.25 -9.98
CA ASN A 102 -15.73 5.09 -8.72
C ASN A 102 -15.94 3.66 -8.20
N GLN A 103 -14.86 2.97 -7.88
CA GLN A 103 -14.87 1.70 -7.18
C GLN A 103 -14.50 1.89 -5.72
N GLU A 104 -15.28 1.28 -4.85
CA GLU A 104 -15.02 1.20 -3.43
C GLU A 104 -14.86 -0.27 -3.05
N ILE A 105 -13.72 -0.61 -2.47
CA ILE A 105 -13.40 -1.97 -2.06
C ILE A 105 -13.26 -1.97 -0.55
N GLU A 106 -14.09 -2.76 0.13
CA GLU A 106 -13.99 -2.97 1.56
C GLU A 106 -12.75 -3.82 1.90
N LEU A 107 -11.99 -3.38 2.90
CA LEU A 107 -10.73 -3.97 3.34
C LEU A 107 -10.79 -4.46 4.80
N GLY A 108 -11.99 -4.74 5.30
CA GLY A 108 -12.19 -5.23 6.67
C GLY A 108 -11.33 -6.47 6.96
N GLY A 109 -10.51 -6.40 8.01
CA GLY A 109 -9.64 -7.51 8.43
C GLY A 109 -8.32 -7.65 7.65
N TYR A 110 -8.06 -6.78 6.66
CA TYR A 110 -6.83 -6.86 5.87
C TYR A 110 -5.66 -6.24 6.63
N THR A 111 -4.51 -6.90 6.56
CA THR A 111 -3.22 -6.34 6.98
C THR A 111 -2.71 -5.31 5.98
N THR A 112 -1.77 -4.45 6.37
CA THR A 112 -1.13 -3.49 5.45
C THR A 112 -0.60 -4.15 4.18
N THR A 113 0.04 -5.31 4.32
CA THR A 113 0.57 -6.07 3.19
C THR A 113 -0.53 -6.53 2.24
N GLU A 114 -1.66 -6.99 2.77
CA GLU A 114 -2.81 -7.41 1.95
C GLU A 114 -3.49 -6.23 1.27
N ILE A 115 -3.57 -5.08 1.92
CA ILE A 115 -4.12 -3.85 1.32
C ILE A 115 -3.25 -3.41 0.13
N ILE A 116 -1.92 -3.36 0.28
CA ILE A 116 -1.03 -3.04 -0.84
C ILE A 116 -1.13 -4.09 -1.94
N TYR A 117 -1.18 -5.38 -1.59
CA TYR A 117 -1.36 -6.45 -2.57
C TYR A 117 -2.69 -6.28 -3.33
N ARG A 118 -3.76 -5.88 -2.64
CA ARG A 118 -5.07 -5.58 -3.26
C ARG A 118 -4.98 -4.39 -4.21
N ILE A 119 -4.20 -3.36 -3.87
CA ILE A 119 -3.89 -2.27 -4.80
C ILE A 119 -3.22 -2.81 -6.07
N PHE A 120 -2.24 -3.72 -5.93
CA PHE A 120 -1.58 -4.32 -7.10
C PHE A 120 -2.56 -5.12 -7.97
N GLU A 121 -3.44 -5.93 -7.38
CA GLU A 121 -4.49 -6.66 -8.09
C GLU A 121 -5.39 -5.73 -8.92
N ASN A 122 -5.67 -4.52 -8.44
CA ASN A 122 -6.52 -3.54 -9.12
C ASN A 122 -5.73 -2.54 -9.99
N THR A 123 -4.41 -2.68 -10.09
CA THR A 123 -3.55 -1.77 -10.88
C THR A 123 -2.55 -2.57 -11.70
N ILE A 124 -1.33 -2.73 -11.22
CA ILE A 124 -0.20 -3.29 -11.97
C ILE A 124 -0.42 -4.74 -12.39
N PHE A 125 -1.21 -5.53 -11.64
CA PHE A 125 -1.58 -6.91 -12.00
C PHE A 125 -2.89 -7.02 -12.76
N SER A 126 -3.62 -5.92 -12.93
CA SER A 126 -4.84 -5.90 -13.72
C SER A 126 -4.53 -5.88 -15.22
N ASP A 127 -5.52 -6.27 -16.02
CA ASP A 127 -5.52 -6.12 -17.49
C ASP A 127 -6.01 -4.73 -17.93
N LEU A 128 -6.16 -3.78 -16.99
CA LEU A 128 -6.66 -2.45 -17.30
C LEU A 128 -5.66 -1.68 -18.17
N PRO A 129 -6.14 -0.84 -19.10
CA PRO A 129 -5.28 0.04 -19.86
C PRO A 129 -4.62 1.08 -18.95
N LYS A 130 -3.31 1.28 -19.13
CA LYS A 130 -2.58 2.39 -18.51
C LYS A 130 -2.95 3.71 -19.18
N LYS A 131 -2.62 4.82 -18.52
CA LYS A 131 -2.60 6.14 -19.15
C LYS A 131 -1.69 6.10 -20.37
N SER A 132 -2.22 6.47 -21.53
CA SER A 132 -1.40 6.69 -22.73
C SER A 132 -0.55 7.95 -22.51
N ASN A 133 0.76 7.84 -22.72
CA ASN A 133 1.66 8.99 -22.80
C ASN A 133 1.47 9.75 -24.11
#